data_AF-A0AAD4BDQ3-F1
#
_entry.id   AF-A0AAD4BDQ3-F1
#
_cell.length_a   1.000
_cell.length_b   1.000
_cell.length_c   1.000
_cell.angle_alpha   90.00
_cell.angle_beta   90.00
_cell.angle_gamma   90.00
#
_symmetry.space_group_name_H-M   'P 1'
#
loop_
_entity.id
_entity.type
_entity.pdbx_description
1 polymer ?
#
loop_
_entity_poly.entity_id
_entity_poly.type
_entity_poly.pdbx_seq_one_letter_code
_entity_poly.pdbx_strand_id
1 'polypeptide(L)'
;MATDKQERRQKFEGVFAKLRDDLVDRLKGENMPPESVEWYRRNLDFNVPGGKLNRGMSVVDSVEILRGRGLTEDEYFHAALLGWCIELLQAFFLVSDDMMDHSITRRGQPCWYLVEGVGLLAINDAFMLEGAIYLLLKTHFREEPYYVHLLELFHDTTFQTEMGQLVDLITAPEDRIDLSQFSLKKHAFIVQYKTAYLQLLP
;
A
#
# COMPACT_ATOMS: atom_id res chain seq x y z
N MET A 1 12.23 20.52 15.45
CA MET A 1 12.13 19.05 15.60
C MET A 1 10.70 18.54 15.40
N ALA A 2 9.67 19.06 16.08
CA ALA A 2 8.27 18.68 15.79
C ALA A 2 7.74 19.31 14.48
N THR A 3 8.06 20.58 14.22
CA THR A 3 7.63 21.35 13.04
C THR A 3 8.19 20.76 11.73
N ASP A 4 9.48 20.45 11.72
CA ASP A 4 10.18 19.81 10.58
C ASP A 4 9.57 18.43 10.22
N LYS A 5 9.26 17.58 11.21
CA LYS A 5 8.58 16.30 10.95
C LYS A 5 7.19 16.48 10.36
N GLN A 6 6.45 17.49 10.81
CA GLN A 6 5.11 17.80 10.31
C GLN A 6 5.16 18.37 8.89
N GLU A 7 6.13 19.23 8.59
CA GLU A 7 6.36 19.80 7.26
C GLU A 7 6.75 18.71 6.24
N ARG A 8 7.67 17.79 6.60
CA ARG A 8 8.03 16.65 5.73
C ARG A 8 6.83 15.75 5.45
N ARG A 9 6.02 15.48 6.47
CA ARG A 9 4.78 14.70 6.31
C ARG A 9 3.81 15.39 5.37
N GLN A 10 3.59 16.70 5.54
CA GLN A 10 2.71 17.47 4.66
C GLN A 10 3.22 17.51 3.21
N LYS A 11 4.54 17.66 3.01
CA LYS A 11 5.14 17.59 1.67
C LYS A 11 4.89 16.23 1.02
N PHE A 12 5.07 15.14 1.77
CA PHE A 12 4.81 13.78 1.30
C PHE A 12 3.32 13.54 1.00
N GLU A 13 2.42 13.96 1.88
CA GLU A 13 0.95 13.92 1.67
C GLU A 13 0.51 14.75 0.45
N GLY A 14 1.18 15.87 0.18
CA GLY A 14 0.94 16.67 -1.03
C GLY A 14 1.23 15.92 -2.33
N VAL A 15 2.21 15.00 -2.34
CA VAL A 15 2.49 14.14 -3.50
C VAL A 15 1.32 13.18 -3.76
N PHE A 16 0.71 12.61 -2.71
CA PHE A 16 -0.43 11.70 -2.88
C PHE A 16 -1.61 12.35 -3.60
N ALA A 17 -1.93 13.60 -3.25
CA ALA A 17 -3.04 14.31 -3.88
C ALA A 17 -2.85 14.36 -5.41
N LYS A 18 -1.63 14.64 -5.87
CA LYS A 18 -1.28 14.62 -7.30
C LYS A 18 -1.41 13.22 -7.90
N LEU A 19 -0.83 12.19 -7.26
CA LEU A 19 -0.88 10.81 -7.77
C LEU A 19 -2.31 10.27 -7.84
N ARG A 20 -3.14 10.55 -6.83
CA ARG A 20 -4.56 10.21 -6.84
C ARG A 20 -5.29 10.89 -7.99
N ASP A 21 -5.02 12.17 -8.22
CA ASP A 21 -5.67 12.90 -9.30
C ASP A 21 -5.22 12.38 -10.68
N ASP A 22 -3.94 12.02 -10.85
CA ASP A 22 -3.42 11.36 -12.05
C ASP A 22 -4.12 10.00 -12.31
N LEU A 23 -4.30 9.19 -11.25
CA LEU A 23 -5.02 7.91 -11.32
C LEU A 23 -6.50 8.10 -11.67
N VAL A 24 -7.17 9.07 -11.06
CA VAL A 24 -8.57 9.41 -11.34
C VAL A 24 -8.75 9.91 -12.77
N ASP A 25 -7.86 10.78 -13.24
CA ASP A 25 -7.90 11.30 -14.60
C ASP A 25 -7.63 10.22 -15.64
N ARG A 26 -6.84 9.19 -15.30
CA ARG A 26 -6.71 8.00 -16.15
C ARG A 26 -8.06 7.30 -16.33
N LEU A 27 -8.83 7.08 -15.28
CA LEU A 27 -10.16 6.47 -15.39
C LEU A 27 -11.11 7.32 -16.25
N LYS A 28 -11.06 8.65 -16.10
CA LYS A 28 -11.84 9.55 -16.97
C LYS A 28 -11.43 9.44 -18.44
N GLY A 29 -10.13 9.27 -18.72
CA GLY A 29 -9.60 9.07 -20.07
C GLY A 29 -10.12 7.79 -20.74
N GLU A 30 -10.47 6.77 -19.96
CA GLU A 30 -11.12 5.55 -20.44
C GLU A 30 -12.66 5.69 -20.58
N ASN A 31 -13.20 6.90 -20.40
CA ASN A 31 -14.64 7.22 -20.43
C ASN A 31 -15.47 6.45 -19.39
N MET A 32 -14.89 6.21 -18.21
CA MET A 32 -15.61 5.58 -17.10
C MET A 32 -16.81 6.43 -16.64
N PRO A 33 -17.91 5.81 -16.18
CA PRO A 33 -19.05 6.53 -15.62
C PRO A 33 -18.62 7.43 -14.44
N PRO A 34 -19.19 8.64 -14.29
CA PRO A 34 -18.80 9.59 -13.24
C PRO A 34 -18.85 8.99 -11.82
N GLU A 35 -19.87 8.18 -11.54
CA GLU A 35 -20.04 7.49 -10.26
C GLU A 35 -18.92 6.48 -9.97
N SER A 36 -18.38 5.82 -11.01
CA SER A 36 -17.26 4.89 -10.86
C SER A 36 -15.95 5.63 -10.61
N VAL A 37 -15.78 6.80 -11.23
CA VAL A 37 -14.62 7.67 -10.99
C VAL A 37 -14.60 8.18 -9.55
N GLU A 38 -15.74 8.67 -9.06
CA GLU A 38 -15.87 9.12 -7.67
C GLU A 38 -15.74 7.97 -6.67
N TRP A 39 -16.24 6.77 -7.01
CA TRP A 39 -16.01 5.57 -6.20
C TRP A 39 -14.51 5.27 -6.05
N TYR A 40 -13.76 5.28 -7.15
CA TYR A 40 -12.33 5.01 -7.10
C TYR A 40 -11.55 6.07 -6.30
N ARG A 41 -11.90 7.35 -6.47
CA ARG A 41 -11.36 8.44 -5.66
C ARG A 41 -11.62 8.19 -4.17
N ARG A 42 -12.85 7.82 -3.80
CA ARG A 42 -13.23 7.50 -2.42
C ARG A 42 -12.44 6.32 -1.87
N ASN A 43 -12.24 5.25 -2.64
CA ASN A 43 -11.42 4.10 -2.26
C ASN A 43 -9.97 4.55 -1.94
N LEU A 44 -9.35 5.34 -2.83
CA LEU A 44 -8.00 5.87 -2.64
C LEU A 44 -7.90 6.77 -1.39
N ASP A 45 -8.79 7.74 -1.25
CA ASP A 45 -8.78 8.72 -0.16
C ASP A 45 -9.06 8.08 1.22
N PHE A 46 -9.85 7.01 1.26
CA PHE A 46 -10.17 6.31 2.50
C PHE A 46 -9.05 5.36 2.95
N ASN A 47 -8.53 4.55 2.04
CA ASN A 47 -7.66 3.41 2.40
C ASN A 47 -6.17 3.74 2.46
N VAL A 48 -5.69 4.71 1.66
CA VAL A 48 -4.26 4.95 1.51
C VAL A 48 -3.72 5.93 2.58
N PRO A 49 -4.27 7.15 2.73
CA PRO A 49 -3.83 8.10 3.76
C PRO A 49 -4.28 7.74 5.18
N GLY A 50 -3.80 8.50 6.19
CA GLY A 50 -4.23 8.34 7.59
C GLY A 50 -3.39 7.33 8.40
N GLY A 51 -2.44 6.66 7.77
CA GLY A 51 -1.42 5.87 8.46
C GLY A 51 -0.34 6.73 9.14
N LYS A 52 0.68 6.06 9.68
CA LYS A 52 1.90 6.71 10.19
C LYS A 52 2.83 7.18 9.05
N LEU A 53 2.63 6.64 7.84
CA LEU A 53 3.43 6.90 6.62
C LEU A 53 4.92 6.60 6.78
N ASN A 54 5.28 5.77 7.77
CA ASN A 54 6.67 5.49 8.09
C ASN A 54 7.39 4.78 6.94
N ARG A 55 6.69 3.91 6.19
CA ARG A 55 7.28 3.16 5.07
C ARG A 55 7.44 4.04 3.85
N GLY A 56 6.42 4.83 3.53
CA GLY A 56 6.49 5.76 2.42
C GLY A 56 7.57 6.83 2.61
N MET A 57 7.61 7.45 3.80
CA MET A 57 8.61 8.49 4.08
C MET A 57 10.03 7.95 4.18
N SER A 58 10.24 6.69 4.61
CA SER A 58 11.59 6.13 4.69
C SER A 58 12.24 5.96 3.32
N VAL A 59 11.47 5.79 2.22
CA VAL A 59 12.04 5.79 0.87
C VAL A 59 12.71 7.13 0.56
N VAL A 60 12.04 8.23 0.88
CA VAL A 60 12.56 9.59 0.66
C VAL A 60 13.82 9.81 1.49
N ASP A 61 13.77 9.47 2.78
CA ASP A 61 14.93 9.58 3.68
C ASP A 61 16.11 8.72 3.19
N SER A 62 15.86 7.48 2.75
CA SER A 62 16.88 6.57 2.22
C SER A 62 17.55 7.15 0.96
N VAL A 63 16.77 7.66 0.01
CA VAL A 63 17.33 8.25 -1.22
C VAL A 63 18.16 9.50 -0.91
N GLU A 64 17.69 10.36 0.00
CA GLU A 64 18.45 11.55 0.44
C GLU A 64 19.78 11.17 1.10
N ILE A 65 19.76 10.18 1.99
CA ILE A 65 20.97 9.66 2.65
C ILE A 65 21.95 9.07 1.63
N LEU A 66 21.47 8.25 0.69
CA LEU A 66 22.31 7.62 -0.34
C LEU A 66 22.90 8.64 -1.32
N ARG A 67 22.21 9.75 -1.57
CA ARG A 67 22.73 10.87 -2.37
C ARG A 67 23.75 11.72 -1.62
N GLY A 68 23.71 11.73 -0.29
CA GLY A 68 24.59 12.54 0.55
C GLY A 68 24.36 14.05 0.42
N ARG A 69 23.22 14.46 -0.16
CA ARG A 69 22.79 15.84 -0.36
C ARG A 69 21.26 15.92 -0.41
N GLY A 70 20.73 17.12 -0.23
CA GLY A 70 19.30 17.38 -0.46
C GLY A 70 18.87 16.99 -1.88
N LEU A 71 17.66 16.46 -1.98
CA LEU A 71 17.06 16.02 -3.23
C LEU A 71 16.60 17.22 -4.07
N THR A 72 16.72 17.13 -5.40
CA THR A 72 15.99 18.04 -6.29
C THR A 72 14.49 17.78 -6.20
N GLU A 73 13.65 18.69 -6.69
CA GLU A 73 12.20 18.48 -6.69
C GLU A 73 11.79 17.23 -7.49
N ASP A 74 12.46 16.94 -8.61
CA ASP A 74 12.21 15.73 -9.40
C ASP A 74 12.67 14.46 -8.67
N GLU A 75 13.84 14.48 -8.03
CA GLU A 75 14.34 13.35 -7.23
C GLU A 75 13.42 13.07 -6.05
N TYR A 76 12.98 14.14 -5.35
CA TYR A 76 12.03 14.05 -4.26
C TYR A 76 10.70 13.47 -4.73
N PHE A 77 10.16 13.96 -5.86
CA PHE A 77 8.89 13.48 -6.39
C PHE A 77 8.95 11.98 -6.73
N HIS A 78 9.99 11.51 -7.41
CA HIS A 78 10.14 10.09 -7.72
C HIS A 78 10.30 9.23 -6.46
N ALA A 79 11.11 9.66 -5.48
CA ALA A 79 11.26 8.95 -4.22
C ALA A 79 9.94 8.91 -3.43
N ALA A 80 9.21 10.02 -3.38
CA ALA A 80 7.93 10.10 -2.70
C ALA A 80 6.86 9.25 -3.40
N LEU A 81 6.85 9.22 -4.73
CA LEU A 81 5.98 8.36 -5.52
C LEU A 81 6.21 6.89 -5.21
N LEU A 82 7.47 6.43 -5.20
CA LEU A 82 7.80 5.06 -4.80
C LEU A 82 7.34 4.78 -3.36
N GLY A 83 7.53 5.73 -2.45
CA GLY A 83 6.97 5.66 -1.11
C GLY A 83 5.45 5.47 -1.09
N TRP A 84 4.71 6.18 -1.94
CA TRP A 84 3.26 6.01 -2.07
C TRP A 84 2.85 4.69 -2.73
N CYS A 85 3.66 4.14 -3.64
CA CYS A 85 3.46 2.77 -4.13
C CYS A 85 3.54 1.74 -3.00
N ILE A 86 4.43 1.94 -2.01
CA ILE A 86 4.49 1.07 -0.82
C ILE A 86 3.27 1.26 0.08
N GLU A 87 2.81 2.49 0.30
CA GLU A 87 1.60 2.76 1.09
C GLU A 87 0.32 2.24 0.39
N LEU A 88 0.28 2.25 -0.95
CA LEU A 88 -0.76 1.59 -1.75
C LEU A 88 -0.73 0.07 -1.57
N LEU A 89 0.45 -0.55 -1.62
CA LEU A 89 0.61 -1.98 -1.40
C LEU A 89 0.16 -2.38 0.02
N GLN A 90 0.51 -1.56 1.01
CA GLN A 90 0.04 -1.74 2.38
C GLN A 90 -1.49 -1.59 2.47
N ALA A 91 -2.09 -0.62 1.78
CA ALA A 91 -3.54 -0.42 1.77
C ALA A 91 -4.28 -1.61 1.13
N PHE A 92 -3.76 -2.14 0.02
CA PHE A 92 -4.24 -3.39 -0.61
C PHE A 92 -4.30 -4.54 0.40
N PHE A 93 -3.18 -4.80 1.10
CA PHE A 93 -3.15 -5.88 2.09
C PHE A 93 -4.07 -5.61 3.27
N LEU A 94 -4.19 -4.37 3.77
CA LEU A 94 -5.06 -4.06 4.91
C LEU A 94 -6.55 -4.22 4.57
N VAL A 95 -6.99 -3.79 3.39
CA VAL A 95 -8.39 -3.97 2.97
C VAL A 95 -8.71 -5.46 2.86
N SER A 96 -7.79 -6.24 2.29
CA SER A 96 -7.94 -7.69 2.16
C SER A 96 -7.94 -8.40 3.52
N ASP A 97 -6.97 -8.10 4.38
CA ASP A 97 -6.79 -8.67 5.72
C ASP A 97 -7.98 -8.34 6.62
N ASP A 98 -8.48 -7.10 6.58
CA ASP A 98 -9.65 -6.70 7.37
C ASP A 98 -10.90 -7.53 7.03
N MET A 99 -11.06 -7.96 5.78
CA MET A 99 -12.15 -8.85 5.37
C MET A 99 -11.91 -10.30 5.77
N MET A 100 -10.67 -10.80 5.61
CA MET A 100 -10.31 -12.19 5.93
C MET A 100 -10.37 -12.46 7.43
N ASP A 101 -10.01 -11.47 8.26
CA ASP A 101 -9.98 -11.54 9.72
C ASP A 101 -11.26 -10.99 10.37
N HIS A 102 -12.27 -10.63 9.56
CA HIS A 102 -13.52 -10.02 10.03
C HIS A 102 -13.32 -8.83 10.99
N SER A 103 -12.30 -8.01 10.71
CA SER A 103 -11.93 -6.86 11.55
C SER A 103 -13.00 -5.78 11.52
N ILE A 104 -13.20 -5.09 12.65
CA ILE A 104 -14.24 -4.06 12.80
C ILE A 104 -13.71 -2.65 12.50
N THR A 105 -12.48 -2.35 12.93
CA THR A 105 -11.90 -1.01 12.82
C THR A 105 -10.46 -1.02 12.36
N ARG A 106 -10.10 -0.04 11.52
CA ARG A 106 -8.75 0.23 11.04
C ARG A 106 -8.46 1.73 11.11
N ARG A 107 -7.30 2.12 11.64
CA ARG A 107 -6.87 3.55 11.76
C ARG A 107 -7.91 4.46 12.47
N GLY A 108 -8.67 3.90 13.42
CA GLY A 108 -9.69 4.64 14.18
C GLY A 108 -11.03 4.83 13.44
N GLN A 109 -11.22 4.18 12.29
CA GLN A 109 -12.45 4.21 11.49
C GLN A 109 -12.95 2.78 11.24
N PRO A 110 -14.22 2.57 10.84
CA PRO A 110 -14.69 1.26 10.39
C PRO A 110 -13.83 0.73 9.23
N CYS A 111 -13.60 -0.59 9.19
CA CYS A 111 -12.92 -1.22 8.06
C CYS A 111 -13.70 -0.96 6.75
N TRP A 112 -12.99 -0.85 5.62
CA TRP A 112 -13.60 -0.42 4.35
C TRP A 112 -14.83 -1.25 3.95
N TYR A 113 -14.78 -2.57 4.11
CA TYR A 113 -15.88 -3.47 3.79
C TYR A 113 -17.13 -3.28 4.68
N LEU A 114 -16.99 -2.63 5.84
CA LEU A 114 -18.09 -2.29 6.75
C LEU A 114 -18.67 -0.89 6.50
N VAL A 115 -18.05 -0.09 5.64
CA VAL A 115 -18.60 1.21 5.26
C VAL A 115 -19.88 0.99 4.45
N GLU A 116 -20.90 1.78 4.75
CA GLU A 116 -22.22 1.66 4.11
C GLU A 116 -22.10 1.70 2.58
N GLY A 117 -22.69 0.67 1.94
CA GLY A 117 -22.68 0.49 0.49
C GLY A 117 -21.47 -0.24 -0.09
N VAL A 118 -20.41 -0.52 0.70
CA VAL A 118 -19.19 -1.19 0.20
C VAL A 118 -19.33 -2.71 0.23
N GLY A 119 -19.39 -3.33 1.41
CA GLY A 119 -19.49 -4.79 1.52
C GLY A 119 -18.40 -5.52 0.73
N LEU A 120 -18.79 -6.53 -0.05
CA LEU A 120 -17.86 -7.34 -0.85
C LEU A 120 -17.26 -6.60 -2.07
N LEU A 121 -17.72 -5.38 -2.38
CA LEU A 121 -17.05 -4.53 -3.39
C LEU A 121 -15.61 -4.21 -2.97
N ALA A 122 -15.34 -4.24 -1.66
CA ALA A 122 -14.00 -4.09 -1.09
C ALA A 122 -12.96 -5.07 -1.67
N ILE A 123 -13.38 -6.24 -2.17
CA ILE A 123 -12.49 -7.20 -2.85
C ILE A 123 -11.91 -6.60 -4.12
N ASN A 124 -12.76 -6.07 -4.99
CA ASN A 124 -12.29 -5.42 -6.22
C ASN A 124 -11.55 -4.12 -5.90
N ASP A 125 -12.00 -3.38 -4.89
CA ASP A 125 -11.33 -2.16 -4.45
C ASP A 125 -9.88 -2.43 -3.99
N ALA A 126 -9.62 -3.56 -3.33
CA ALA A 126 -8.28 -3.99 -2.98
C ALA A 126 -7.42 -4.21 -4.23
N PHE A 127 -7.92 -4.93 -5.24
CA PHE A 127 -7.20 -5.12 -6.51
C PHE A 127 -6.97 -3.81 -7.27
N MET A 128 -7.89 -2.85 -7.16
CA MET A 128 -7.73 -1.51 -7.75
C MET A 128 -6.65 -0.69 -7.05
N LEU A 129 -6.40 -0.91 -5.75
CA LEU A 129 -5.27 -0.30 -5.02
C LEU A 129 -3.94 -0.91 -5.47
N GLU A 130 -3.88 -2.22 -5.65
CA GLU A 130 -2.69 -2.90 -6.19
C GLU A 130 -2.42 -2.45 -7.64
N GLY A 131 -3.43 -2.47 -8.51
CA GLY A 131 -3.33 -2.03 -9.89
C GLY A 131 -2.84 -0.58 -10.05
N ALA A 132 -3.17 0.29 -9.09
CA ALA A 132 -2.69 1.67 -9.06
C ALA A 132 -1.15 1.76 -9.01
N ILE A 133 -0.50 0.84 -8.30
CA ILE A 133 0.97 0.77 -8.19
C ILE A 133 1.58 0.65 -9.58
N TYR A 134 1.13 -0.34 -10.35
CA TYR A 134 1.70 -0.62 -11.67
C TYR A 134 1.36 0.47 -12.70
N LEU A 135 0.21 1.13 -12.57
CA LEU A 135 -0.11 2.31 -13.38
C LEU A 135 0.85 3.47 -13.09
N LEU A 136 1.14 3.77 -11.83
CA LEU A 136 2.07 4.82 -11.43
C LEU A 136 3.50 4.48 -11.86
N LEU A 137 3.97 3.25 -11.59
CA LEU A 137 5.30 2.80 -12.02
C LEU A 137 5.48 2.92 -13.54
N LYS A 138 4.49 2.46 -14.32
CA LYS A 138 4.53 2.56 -15.78
C LYS A 138 4.47 4.00 -16.29
N THR A 139 3.79 4.88 -15.59
CA THR A 139 3.64 6.28 -16.04
C THR A 139 4.91 7.08 -15.79
N HIS A 140 5.60 6.83 -14.67
CA HIS A 140 6.72 7.68 -14.23
C HIS A 140 8.10 7.05 -14.41
N PHE A 141 8.21 5.72 -14.40
CA PHE A 141 9.51 5.05 -14.41
C PHE A 141 9.77 4.25 -15.68
N ARG A 142 8.84 4.18 -16.64
CA ARG A 142 8.98 3.28 -17.80
C ARG A 142 10.23 3.52 -18.65
N GLU A 143 10.72 4.75 -18.70
CA GLU A 143 11.93 5.11 -19.44
C GLU A 143 13.21 4.96 -18.59
N GLU A 144 13.07 4.74 -17.28
CA GLU A 144 14.19 4.56 -16.37
C GLU A 144 14.81 3.16 -16.52
N PRO A 145 16.16 3.05 -16.47
CA PRO A 145 16.84 1.78 -16.67
C PRO A 145 16.51 0.74 -15.59
N TYR A 146 16.03 1.16 -14.43
CA TYR A 146 15.65 0.30 -13.30
C TYR A 146 14.15 -0.01 -13.22
N TYR A 147 13.35 0.38 -14.22
CA TYR A 147 11.89 0.13 -14.24
C TYR A 147 11.51 -1.33 -13.94
N VAL A 148 12.17 -2.27 -14.63
CA VAL A 148 11.87 -3.71 -14.50
C VAL A 148 12.22 -4.19 -13.09
N HIS A 149 13.32 -3.70 -12.51
CA HIS A 149 13.68 -4.05 -11.14
C HIS A 149 12.66 -3.55 -10.12
N LEU A 150 12.03 -2.39 -10.35
CA LEU A 150 10.92 -1.94 -9.51
C LEU A 150 9.74 -2.90 -9.63
N LEU A 151 9.35 -3.29 -10.85
CA LEU A 151 8.24 -4.24 -11.04
C LEU A 151 8.50 -5.58 -10.35
N GLU A 152 9.68 -6.16 -10.57
CA GLU A 152 10.10 -7.43 -9.94
C GLU A 152 10.05 -7.31 -8.42
N LEU A 153 10.60 -6.23 -7.86
CA LEU A 153 10.62 -6.01 -6.41
C LEU A 153 9.22 -5.93 -5.81
N PHE A 154 8.29 -5.20 -6.44
CA PHE A 154 6.90 -5.11 -5.97
C PHE A 154 6.18 -6.46 -6.10
N HIS A 155 6.35 -7.19 -7.21
CA HIS A 155 5.73 -8.52 -7.38
C HIS A 155 6.30 -9.55 -6.39
N ASP A 156 7.62 -9.62 -6.21
CA ASP A 156 8.27 -10.54 -5.29
C ASP A 156 7.82 -10.27 -3.84
N THR A 157 7.78 -9.00 -3.44
CA THR A 157 7.33 -8.61 -2.09
C THR A 157 5.85 -8.94 -1.88
N THR A 158 5.01 -8.74 -2.90
CA THR A 158 3.59 -9.09 -2.86
C THR A 158 3.43 -10.59 -2.66
N PHE A 159 4.09 -11.41 -3.48
CA PHE A 159 4.02 -12.86 -3.38
C PHE A 159 4.57 -13.39 -2.05
N GLN A 160 5.66 -12.81 -1.55
CA GLN A 160 6.19 -13.13 -0.22
C GLN A 160 5.17 -12.85 0.89
N THR A 161 4.49 -11.72 0.82
CA THR A 161 3.48 -11.33 1.81
C THR A 161 2.27 -12.26 1.75
N GLU A 162 1.79 -12.61 0.55
CA GLU A 162 0.71 -13.57 0.33
C GLU A 162 1.05 -14.98 0.83
N MET A 163 2.29 -15.45 0.64
CA MET A 163 2.74 -16.72 1.23
C MET A 163 2.65 -16.71 2.76
N GLY A 164 2.99 -15.58 3.39
CA GLY A 164 2.82 -15.39 4.83
C GLY A 164 1.37 -15.41 5.25
N GLN A 165 0.51 -14.67 4.54
CA GLN A 165 -0.94 -14.63 4.78
C GLN A 165 -1.59 -16.02 4.63
N LEU A 166 -1.21 -16.78 3.61
CA LEU A 166 -1.70 -18.14 3.40
C LEU A 166 -1.42 -19.03 4.62
N VAL A 167 -0.19 -19.01 5.13
CA VAL A 167 0.19 -19.82 6.28
C VAL A 167 -0.54 -19.35 7.55
N ASP A 168 -0.74 -18.05 7.71
CA ASP A 168 -1.49 -17.47 8.83
C ASP A 168 -2.93 -18.00 8.89
N LEU A 169 -3.67 -17.83 7.78
CA LEU A 169 -5.09 -18.19 7.67
C LEU A 169 -5.35 -19.68 7.89
N ILE A 170 -4.51 -20.57 7.33
CA ILE A 170 -4.72 -22.02 7.49
C ILE A 170 -4.25 -22.55 8.85
N THR A 171 -3.41 -21.80 9.58
CA THR A 171 -2.90 -22.22 10.90
C THR A 171 -3.93 -22.00 12.00
N ALA A 172 -4.78 -20.97 11.86
CA ALA A 172 -5.79 -20.61 12.85
C ALA A 172 -7.17 -20.38 12.21
N PRO A 173 -7.81 -21.42 11.65
CA PRO A 173 -9.16 -21.27 11.10
C PRO A 173 -10.16 -20.92 12.21
N GLU A 174 -11.01 -19.92 11.98
CA GLU A 174 -11.92 -19.38 13.00
C GLU A 174 -12.85 -20.45 13.62
N ASP A 175 -13.29 -21.41 12.82
CA ASP A 175 -14.23 -22.45 13.24
C ASP A 175 -13.57 -23.62 14.01
N ARG A 176 -12.23 -23.69 14.06
CA ARG A 176 -11.53 -24.83 14.65
C ARG A 176 -10.17 -24.46 15.25
N ILE A 177 -10.13 -24.37 16.57
CA ILE A 177 -8.87 -24.17 17.32
C ILE A 177 -8.13 -25.51 17.43
N ASP A 178 -6.97 -25.62 16.77
CA ASP A 178 -6.04 -26.75 16.88
C ASP A 178 -4.66 -26.27 17.36
N LEU A 179 -4.43 -26.34 18.68
CA LEU A 179 -3.19 -25.87 19.30
C LEU A 179 -1.95 -26.64 18.83
N SER A 180 -2.11 -27.85 18.27
CA SER A 180 -0.97 -28.62 17.73
C SER A 180 -0.36 -27.97 16.48
N GLN A 181 -1.12 -27.09 15.81
CA GLN A 181 -0.63 -26.35 14.68
C GLN A 181 0.29 -25.18 15.06
N PHE A 182 0.34 -24.78 16.32
CA PHE A 182 1.12 -23.64 16.78
C PHE A 182 2.54 -24.08 17.11
N SER A 183 3.52 -23.52 16.41
CA SER A 183 4.94 -23.75 16.66
C SER A 183 5.73 -22.47 16.44
N LEU A 184 6.85 -22.32 17.16
CA LEU A 184 7.75 -21.18 16.99
C LEU A 184 8.25 -21.06 15.53
N LYS A 185 8.45 -22.19 14.84
CA LYS A 185 8.89 -22.22 13.44
C LYS A 185 7.83 -21.62 12.50
N LYS A 186 6.55 -22.02 12.66
CA LYS A 186 5.45 -21.46 11.86
C LYS A 186 5.23 -19.98 12.17
N HIS A 187 5.21 -19.62 13.45
CA HIS A 187 5.10 -18.22 13.86
C HIS A 187 6.21 -17.36 13.24
N ALA A 188 7.48 -17.82 13.31
CA ALA A 188 8.59 -17.10 12.69
C ALA A 188 8.43 -16.94 11.18
N PHE A 189 7.96 -17.99 10.49
CA PHE A 189 7.67 -17.92 9.05
C PHE A 189 6.56 -16.90 8.74
N ILE A 190 5.44 -16.95 9.47
CA ILE A 190 4.32 -16.01 9.30
C ILE A 190 4.82 -14.58 9.46
N VAL A 191 5.50 -14.27 10.57
CA VAL A 191 5.98 -12.90 10.84
C VAL A 191 7.00 -12.43 9.80
N GLN A 192 7.91 -13.31 9.38
CA GLN A 192 8.91 -12.98 8.36
C GLN A 192 8.24 -12.67 7.01
N TYR A 193 7.31 -13.52 6.57
CA TYR A 193 6.72 -13.41 5.24
C TYR A 193 5.58 -12.40 5.17
N LYS A 194 4.59 -12.47 6.09
CA LYS A 194 3.42 -11.58 6.13
C LYS A 194 3.78 -10.12 6.44
N THR A 195 4.90 -9.87 7.13
CA THR A 195 5.22 -8.52 7.63
C THR A 195 6.61 -8.03 7.25
N ALA A 196 7.66 -8.84 7.42
CA ALA A 196 9.02 -8.31 7.36
C ALA A 196 9.44 -7.87 5.95
N TYR A 197 9.13 -8.61 4.89
CA TYR A 197 9.50 -8.22 3.52
C TYR A 197 8.85 -6.90 3.10
N LEU A 198 7.54 -6.72 3.36
CA LEU A 198 6.86 -5.45 3.11
C LEU A 198 7.44 -4.30 3.96
N GLN A 199 7.93 -4.60 5.17
CA GLN A 199 8.57 -3.61 6.05
C GLN A 199 9.99 -3.23 5.62
N LEU A 200 10.69 -4.10 4.89
CA LEU A 200 12.05 -3.93 4.39
C LEU A 200 12.10 -3.43 2.93
N LEU A 201 10.95 -3.37 2.26
CA LEU A 201 10.82 -2.84 0.90
C LEU A 201 11.29 -1.37 0.76
N PRO A 202 11.00 -0.45 1.71
CA PRO A 202 11.50 0.93 1.65
C PRO A 202 13.01 1.08 1.79
#